data_AF-A0A5E4PHZ7-F1
#
_entry.id   AF-A0A5E4PHZ7-F1
#
_cell.length_a   1.000
_cell.length_b   1.000
_cell.length_c   1.000
_cell.angle_alpha   90.00
_cell.angle_beta   90.00
_cell.angle_gamma   90.00
#
_symmetry.space_group_name_H-M   'P 1'
#
loop_
_entity.id
_entity.type
_entity.pdbx_description
1 polymer ?
#
loop_
_entity_poly.entity_id
_entity_poly.type
_entity_poly.pdbx_seq_one_letter_code
_entity_poly.pdbx_strand_id
1 'polypeptide(L)'
;MKRKISLAAVLGVSILAISPFSVYADPAGIRVTVQCPGTNNGANVITNFGDYAAGYGMETIENQGQFPVYFKSAVLSPNTPANLSSYYNRSVQYDSTSGRVSCNYSSSNLTEPDLTVAYVLTNGKGGAVLASDSIGVTFSLPVGRSG
;
A
#
# COMPACT_ATOMS: atom_id res chain seq x y z
N MET A 1 -39.96 -57.97 53.06
CA MET A 1 -38.58 -57.56 52.70
C MET A 1 -38.64 -56.54 51.57
N LYS A 2 -37.99 -55.37 51.78
CA LYS A 2 -37.29 -54.46 50.84
C LYS A 2 -37.97 -54.14 49.48
N ARG A 3 -38.47 -52.90 49.29
CA ARG A 3 -37.82 -51.72 48.61
C ARG A 3 -37.86 -51.84 47.06
N LYS A 4 -38.18 -50.85 46.21
CA LYS A 4 -38.09 -49.39 46.27
C LYS A 4 -38.82 -48.75 45.06
N ILE A 5 -39.24 -47.51 45.26
CA ILE A 5 -39.71 -46.50 44.28
C ILE A 5 -38.57 -46.09 43.34
N SER A 6 -38.84 -45.77 42.07
CA SER A 6 -38.19 -44.63 41.40
C SER A 6 -38.89 -44.18 40.11
N LEU A 7 -39.53 -43.00 40.18
CA LEU A 7 -39.84 -42.14 39.04
C LEU A 7 -38.54 -41.51 38.54
N ALA A 8 -38.28 -41.52 37.24
CA ALA A 8 -37.28 -40.66 36.62
C ALA A 8 -37.84 -40.08 35.32
N ALA A 9 -38.53 -38.95 35.44
CA ALA A 9 -38.85 -38.08 34.31
C ALA A 9 -37.57 -37.30 33.95
N VAL A 10 -37.02 -37.59 32.77
CA VAL A 10 -35.84 -36.90 32.23
C VAL A 10 -36.31 -35.58 31.62
N LEU A 11 -36.09 -34.47 32.34
CA LEU A 11 -36.19 -33.13 31.77
C LEU A 11 -34.97 -32.88 30.87
N GLY A 12 -35.18 -32.91 29.55
CA GLY A 12 -34.21 -32.42 28.57
C GLY A 12 -34.23 -30.89 28.53
N VAL A 13 -33.27 -30.26 29.20
CA VAL A 13 -33.00 -28.82 29.06
C VAL A 13 -32.11 -28.64 27.83
N SER A 14 -32.71 -28.29 26.68
CA SER A 14 -31.97 -27.83 25.50
C SER A 14 -31.47 -26.41 25.76
N ILE A 15 -30.19 -26.32 26.10
CA ILE A 15 -29.46 -25.04 26.18
C ILE A 15 -29.12 -24.65 24.74
N LEU A 16 -29.87 -23.71 24.17
CA LEU A 16 -29.49 -23.01 22.95
C LEU A 16 -28.19 -22.24 23.24
N ALA A 17 -27.06 -22.82 22.87
CA ALA A 17 -25.77 -22.16 22.88
C ALA A 17 -25.78 -21.06 21.82
N ILE A 18 -26.12 -19.84 22.24
CA ILE A 18 -25.94 -18.65 21.43
C ILE A 18 -24.43 -18.39 21.37
N SER A 19 -23.78 -18.90 20.32
CA SER A 19 -22.38 -18.59 20.05
C SER A 19 -22.25 -17.09 19.82
N PRO A 20 -21.38 -16.37 20.55
CA PRO A 20 -21.14 -14.97 20.25
C PRO A 20 -20.42 -14.90 18.89
N PHE A 21 -21.14 -14.43 17.88
CA PHE A 21 -20.52 -13.98 16.64
C PHE A 21 -19.63 -12.80 17.01
N SER A 22 -18.33 -13.03 17.04
CA SER A 22 -17.34 -11.97 17.16
C SER A 22 -17.39 -11.19 15.85
N VAL A 23 -18.16 -10.11 15.85
CA VAL A 23 -18.10 -9.09 14.80
C VAL A 23 -16.73 -8.44 14.96
N TYR A 24 -15.76 -8.89 14.16
CA TYR A 24 -14.50 -8.19 13.99
C TYR A 24 -14.84 -6.84 13.35
N ALA A 25 -14.87 -5.79 14.16
CA ALA A 25 -14.78 -4.43 13.66
C ALA A 25 -13.35 -4.29 13.10
N ASP A 26 -13.18 -4.50 11.80
CA ASP A 26 -11.95 -4.13 11.12
C ASP A 26 -11.87 -2.60 11.21
N PRO A 27 -10.88 -2.03 11.94
CA PRO A 27 -10.74 -0.58 11.97
C PRO A 27 -10.54 -0.12 10.53
N ALA A 28 -11.54 0.55 9.96
CA ALA A 28 -11.50 1.05 8.60
C ALA A 28 -10.36 2.08 8.51
N GLY A 29 -9.19 1.62 8.09
CA GLY A 29 -8.03 2.47 7.86
C GLY A 29 -8.31 3.44 6.72
N ILE A 30 -7.65 4.60 6.73
CA ILE A 30 -7.75 5.56 5.63
C ILE A 30 -7.09 4.96 4.41
N ARG A 31 -7.84 4.86 3.30
CA ARG A 31 -7.27 4.41 2.03
C ARG A 31 -6.46 5.53 1.39
N VAL A 32 -5.22 5.21 1.04
CA VAL A 32 -4.33 6.09 0.30
C VAL A 32 -3.89 5.36 -0.96
N THR A 33 -4.00 6.03 -2.10
CA THR A 33 -3.47 5.55 -3.38
C THR A 33 -2.35 6.47 -3.82
N VAL A 34 -1.20 5.90 -4.14
CA VAL A 34 -0.06 6.64 -4.66
C VAL A 34 0.20 6.19 -6.09
N GLN A 35 0.23 7.15 -7.01
CA GLN A 35 0.59 6.97 -8.41
C GLN A 35 2.00 7.50 -8.65
N CYS A 36 2.81 6.68 -9.28
CA CYS A 36 4.17 7.00 -9.68
C CYS A 36 4.19 8.04 -10.81
N PRO A 37 5.22 8.90 -10.87
CA PRO A 37 5.42 9.79 -12.00
C PRO A 37 5.60 8.99 -13.30
N GLY A 38 5.20 9.59 -14.42
CA GLY A 38 5.47 9.02 -15.74
C GLY A 38 6.92 9.27 -16.17
N THR A 39 7.37 8.60 -17.22
CA THR A 39 8.66 8.85 -17.88
C THR A 39 8.51 9.58 -19.21
N ASN A 40 7.32 9.48 -19.81
CA ASN A 40 7.05 9.89 -21.17
C ASN A 40 5.76 10.72 -21.20
N ASN A 41 5.77 11.86 -21.88
CA ASN A 41 4.60 12.69 -22.23
C ASN A 41 3.61 12.99 -21.09
N GLY A 42 3.62 14.23 -20.58
CA GLY A 42 2.65 14.73 -19.62
C GLY A 42 3.22 15.85 -18.75
N ALA A 43 2.41 16.40 -17.86
CA ALA A 43 2.86 17.42 -16.90
C ALA A 43 3.71 16.84 -15.74
N ASN A 44 3.66 15.52 -15.55
CA ASN A 44 4.14 14.80 -14.38
C ASN A 44 5.19 13.74 -14.77
N VAL A 45 6.24 14.18 -15.47
CA VAL A 45 7.32 13.32 -15.95
C VAL A 45 8.54 13.38 -15.03
N ILE A 46 9.23 12.25 -14.89
CA ILE A 46 10.57 12.22 -14.29
C ILE A 46 11.55 12.89 -15.24
N THR A 47 12.35 13.79 -14.69
CA THR A 47 13.50 14.40 -15.36
C THR A 47 14.78 13.99 -14.64
N ASN A 48 15.80 13.63 -15.40
CA ASN A 48 17.15 13.42 -14.87
C ASN A 48 17.94 14.73 -14.92
N PHE A 49 18.39 15.20 -13.76
CA PHE A 49 19.14 16.44 -13.56
C PHE A 49 20.66 16.22 -13.46
N GLY A 50 21.15 15.03 -13.83
CA GLY A 50 22.55 14.62 -13.73
C GLY A 50 22.83 13.90 -12.41
N ASP A 51 22.74 14.62 -11.29
CA ASP A 51 23.06 14.07 -9.97
C ASP A 51 21.88 13.36 -9.29
N TYR A 52 20.67 13.60 -9.79
CA TYR A 52 19.44 12.97 -9.32
C TYR A 52 18.38 13.00 -10.42
N ALA A 53 17.41 12.10 -10.32
CA ALA A 53 16.20 12.16 -11.12
C ALA A 53 15.01 12.46 -10.24
N ALA A 54 14.04 13.23 -10.72
CA ALA A 54 12.86 13.58 -9.95
C ALA A 54 11.66 13.93 -10.82
N GLY A 55 10.47 13.79 -10.26
CA GLY A 55 9.21 14.11 -10.91
C GLY A 55 8.05 14.11 -9.92
N TYR A 56 6.90 14.62 -10.36
CA TYR A 56 5.68 14.63 -9.54
C TYR A 56 4.82 13.41 -9.86
N GLY A 57 4.46 12.65 -8.83
CA GLY A 57 3.38 11.67 -8.86
C GLY A 57 2.12 12.26 -8.23
N MET A 58 1.14 11.40 -7.93
CA MET A 58 -0.10 11.81 -7.27
C MET A 58 -0.40 10.93 -6.06
N GLU A 59 -0.86 11.55 -4.98
CA GLU A 59 -1.41 10.88 -3.81
C GLU A 59 -2.90 11.19 -3.73
N THR A 60 -3.73 10.16 -3.62
CA THR A 60 -5.17 10.28 -3.40
C THR A 60 -5.49 9.74 -2.03
N ILE A 61 -5.97 10.61 -1.14
CA ILE A 61 -6.40 10.25 0.20
C ILE A 61 -7.93 10.20 0.19
N GLU A 62 -8.48 9.06 0.59
CA GLU A 62 -9.92 8.87 0.73
C GLU A 62 -10.54 9.99 1.56
N ASN A 63 -11.59 10.62 1.02
CA ASN A 63 -12.31 11.75 1.62
C ASN A 63 -11.52 13.07 1.80
N GLN A 64 -10.28 13.19 1.32
CA GLN A 64 -9.53 14.45 1.34
C GLN A 64 -9.20 15.00 -0.06
N GLY A 65 -9.07 14.14 -1.05
CA GLY A 65 -8.81 14.53 -2.45
C GLY A 65 -7.49 14.02 -2.98
N GLN A 66 -6.97 14.71 -4.00
CA GLN A 66 -5.78 14.32 -4.75
C GLN A 66 -4.72 15.43 -4.71
N PHE A 67 -3.49 15.07 -4.35
CA PHE A 67 -2.39 15.99 -4.11
C PHE A 67 -1.16 15.58 -4.92
N PRO A 68 -0.44 16.53 -5.56
CA PRO A 68 0.83 16.21 -6.21
C PRO A 68 1.89 15.91 -5.14
N VAL A 69 2.67 14.85 -5.36
CA VAL A 69 3.75 14.44 -4.45
C VAL A 69 5.07 14.32 -5.19
N TYR A 70 6.15 14.76 -4.56
CA TYR A 70 7.46 14.83 -5.19
C TYR A 70 8.26 13.54 -4.96
N PHE A 71 8.62 12.88 -6.04
CA PHE A 71 9.49 11.72 -6.04
C PHE A 71 10.92 12.12 -6.42
N LYS A 72 11.89 11.55 -5.72
CA LYS A 72 13.32 11.75 -5.99
C LYS A 72 14.05 10.42 -6.10
N SER A 73 15.08 10.36 -6.92
CA SER A 73 15.88 9.17 -7.15
C SER A 73 16.44 8.62 -5.85
N ALA A 74 16.13 7.36 -5.58
CA ALA A 74 16.77 6.58 -4.54
C ALA A 74 17.90 5.70 -5.09
N VAL A 75 17.80 5.33 -6.37
CA VAL A 75 18.86 4.67 -7.13
C VAL A 75 18.94 5.36 -8.48
N LEU A 76 20.11 5.92 -8.80
CA LEU A 76 20.41 6.51 -10.10
C LEU A 76 21.82 6.09 -10.50
N SER A 77 21.95 5.43 -11.65
CA SER A 77 23.25 5.07 -12.21
C SER A 77 23.83 6.25 -13.00
N PRO A 78 25.15 6.47 -13.01
CA PRO A 78 25.80 7.53 -13.80
C PRO A 78 25.52 7.43 -15.31
N ASN A 79 25.19 6.24 -15.81
CA ASN A 79 24.88 6.01 -17.23
C ASN A 79 23.39 6.17 -17.56
N THR A 80 22.58 6.66 -16.62
CA THR A 80 21.17 6.96 -16.88
C THR A 80 21.08 8.17 -17.81
N PRO A 81 20.41 8.08 -18.98
CA PRO A 81 20.33 9.18 -19.91
C PRO A 81 19.54 10.37 -19.33
N ALA A 82 19.78 11.57 -19.87
CA ALA A 82 18.98 12.75 -19.53
C ALA A 82 17.53 12.61 -20.03
N ASN A 83 17.35 11.96 -21.19
CA ASN A 83 16.05 11.66 -21.77
C ASN A 83 15.60 10.26 -21.33
N LEU A 84 14.47 10.17 -20.63
CA LEU A 84 13.92 8.94 -20.10
C LEU A 84 12.80 8.33 -20.95
N SER A 85 12.64 8.76 -22.21
CA SER A 85 11.55 8.32 -23.11
C SER A 85 11.47 6.81 -23.36
N SER A 86 12.58 6.09 -23.21
CA SER A 86 12.72 4.64 -23.32
C SER A 86 12.29 3.90 -22.05
N TYR A 87 12.17 4.60 -20.92
CA TYR A 87 11.86 4.03 -19.62
C TYR A 87 10.35 3.84 -19.47
N TYR A 88 10.00 2.82 -18.69
CA TYR A 88 8.62 2.52 -18.31
C TYR A 88 8.56 2.03 -16.86
N ASN A 89 7.40 2.24 -16.25
CA ASN A 89 7.08 1.76 -14.92
C ASN A 89 7.09 0.22 -14.89
N ARG A 90 8.01 -0.37 -14.13
CA ARG A 90 8.14 -1.83 -13.98
C ARG A 90 7.41 -2.33 -12.74
N SER A 91 7.58 -1.66 -11.61
CA SER A 91 6.93 -2.05 -10.35
C SER A 91 6.84 -0.90 -9.37
N VAL A 92 5.84 -0.96 -8.50
CA VAL A 92 5.71 -0.09 -7.33
C VAL A 92 5.82 -0.94 -6.08
N GLN A 93 6.51 -0.42 -5.07
CA GLN A 93 6.66 -1.08 -3.78
C GLN A 93 6.37 -0.08 -2.67
N TYR A 94 5.63 -0.52 -1.66
CA TYR A 94 5.39 0.23 -0.43
C TYR A 94 6.02 -0.50 0.75
N ASP A 95 6.90 0.20 1.47
CA ASP A 95 7.50 -0.26 2.71
C ASP A 95 6.72 0.34 3.89
N SER A 96 5.98 -0.50 4.61
CA SER A 96 5.18 -0.10 5.76
C SER A 96 6.01 0.33 6.97
N THR A 97 7.29 -0.03 7.05
CA THR A 97 8.16 0.32 8.17
C THR A 97 8.66 1.75 8.07
N SER A 98 8.98 2.20 6.86
CA SER A 98 9.44 3.56 6.58
C SER A 98 8.35 4.47 6.04
N GLY A 99 7.23 3.93 5.56
CA GLY A 99 6.21 4.67 4.82
C GLY A 99 6.68 5.09 3.43
N ARG A 100 7.59 4.33 2.82
CA ARG A 100 8.23 4.71 1.56
C ARG A 100 7.55 4.01 0.39
N VAL A 101 7.15 4.77 -0.61
CA VAL A 101 6.75 4.27 -1.92
C VAL A 101 7.93 4.39 -2.87
N SER A 102 8.35 3.29 -3.47
CA SER A 102 9.41 3.23 -4.48
C SER A 102 8.83 2.81 -5.82
N CYS A 103 9.11 3.61 -6.85
CA CYS A 103 8.71 3.37 -8.22
C CYS A 103 9.97 2.95 -8.99
N ASN A 104 9.98 1.72 -9.50
CA ASN A 104 11.09 1.15 -10.24
C ASN A 104 10.80 1.22 -11.74
N TYR A 105 11.77 1.71 -12.50
CA TYR A 105 11.69 1.90 -13.93
C TYR A 105 12.78 1.08 -14.60
N SER A 106 12.42 0.46 -15.70
CA SER A 106 13.36 -0.20 -16.60
C SER A 106 13.30 0.46 -17.96
N SER A 107 14.43 0.44 -18.66
CA SER A 107 14.49 0.91 -20.03
C SER A 107 14.16 -0.22 -21.00
N SER A 108 13.54 0.14 -22.12
CA SER A 108 13.44 -0.74 -23.29
C SER A 108 14.77 -0.86 -24.04
N ASN A 109 15.70 0.06 -23.80
CA ASN A 109 17.08 -0.03 -24.28
C ASN A 109 17.93 -0.84 -23.30
N LEU A 110 18.48 -1.97 -23.77
CA LEU A 110 19.24 -2.91 -22.95
C LEU A 110 20.57 -2.35 -22.41
N THR A 111 21.06 -1.23 -22.96
CA THR A 111 22.28 -0.58 -22.47
C THR A 111 22.02 0.42 -21.34
N GLU A 112 20.75 0.78 -21.10
CA GLU A 112 20.37 1.77 -20.12
C GLU A 112 20.05 1.11 -18.77
N PRO A 113 20.60 1.62 -17.65
CA PRO A 113 20.42 1.02 -16.33
C PRO A 113 19.01 1.26 -15.78
N ASP A 114 18.57 0.40 -14.87
CA ASP A 114 17.34 0.61 -14.10
C ASP A 114 17.43 1.90 -13.25
N LEU A 115 16.28 2.54 -13.04
CA LEU A 115 16.11 3.78 -12.28
C LEU A 115 15.06 3.56 -11.18
N THR A 116 15.30 4.06 -9.97
CA THR A 116 14.29 4.04 -8.91
C THR A 116 14.11 5.44 -8.34
N VAL A 117 12.88 5.95 -8.33
CA VAL A 117 12.49 7.13 -7.55
C VAL A 117 11.61 6.73 -6.37
N ALA A 118 11.67 7.51 -5.30
CA ALA A 118 10.92 7.23 -4.09
C ALA A 118 10.31 8.51 -3.49
N TYR A 119 9.23 8.29 -2.76
CA TYR A 119 8.52 9.27 -1.96
C TYR A 119 8.25 8.65 -0.58
N VAL A 120 8.43 9.44 0.48
CA VAL A 120 8.16 9.01 1.85
C VAL A 120 6.92 9.73 2.35
N LEU A 121 5.89 8.97 2.68
CA LEU A 121 4.65 9.49 3.22
C LEU A 121 4.82 9.85 4.69
N THR A 122 4.47 11.08 5.05
CA THR A 122 4.59 11.62 6.42
C THR A 122 3.95 10.71 7.48
N ASN A 123 2.76 10.18 7.19
CA ASN A 123 2.03 9.27 8.09
C ASN A 123 1.89 7.87 7.50
N GLY A 124 2.83 7.49 6.62
CA GLY A 124 2.74 6.25 5.87
C GLY A 124 3.18 5.01 6.62
N LYS A 125 3.45 5.03 7.93
CA LYS A 125 3.95 3.83 8.64
C LYS A 125 2.82 2.92 9.10
N GLY A 126 3.07 1.62 9.11
CA GLY A 126 2.13 0.60 9.59
C GLY A 126 0.93 0.35 8.68
N GLY A 127 0.94 0.87 7.45
CA GLY A 127 -0.11 0.60 6.48
C GLY A 127 -0.05 -0.82 5.92
N ALA A 128 -1.18 -1.29 5.41
CA ALA A 128 -1.32 -2.58 4.74
C ALA A 128 -1.62 -2.36 3.26
N VAL A 129 -0.84 -3.00 2.37
CA VAL A 129 -1.09 -2.95 0.93
C VAL A 129 -2.43 -3.64 0.63
N LEU A 130 -3.31 -2.92 -0.05
CA LEU A 130 -4.60 -3.44 -0.53
C LEU A 130 -4.52 -3.88 -1.98
N ALA A 131 -3.85 -3.08 -2.81
CA ALA A 131 -3.65 -3.34 -4.23
C ALA A 131 -2.35 -2.67 -4.71
N SER A 132 -1.72 -3.23 -5.73
CA SER A 132 -0.57 -2.62 -6.38
C SER A 132 -0.53 -3.07 -7.83
N ASP A 133 -0.12 -2.17 -8.71
CA ASP A 133 0.23 -2.48 -10.09
C ASP A 133 1.59 -1.85 -10.43
N SER A 134 1.90 -1.69 -11.72
CA SER A 134 3.15 -1.09 -12.16
C SER A 134 3.18 0.43 -12.02
N ILE A 135 2.03 1.11 -11.96
CA ILE A 135 1.93 2.58 -11.97
C ILE A 135 1.52 3.15 -10.61
N GLY A 136 1.03 2.33 -9.68
CA GLY A 136 0.64 2.78 -8.37
C GLY A 136 0.44 1.67 -7.35
N VAL A 137 0.19 2.12 -6.12
CA VAL A 137 -0.09 1.26 -4.96
C VAL A 137 -1.18 1.89 -4.11
N THR A 138 -2.11 1.07 -3.67
CA THR A 138 -3.17 1.44 -2.72
C THR A 138 -2.94 0.69 -1.43
N PHE A 139 -2.95 1.40 -0.30
CA PHE A 139 -2.80 0.84 1.03
C PHE A 139 -3.79 1.48 2.00
N SER A 140 -4.13 0.77 3.07
CA SER A 140 -4.86 1.31 4.21
C SER A 140 -3.89 1.72 5.30
N LEU A 141 -4.03 2.95 5.80
CA LEU A 141 -3.29 3.44 6.96
C LEU A 141 -4.14 3.24 8.22
N PRO A 142 -3.57 2.73 9.32
CA PRO A 142 -4.30 2.59 10.57
C PRO A 142 -4.70 3.97 11.10
N VAL A 143 -5.99 4.16 11.40
CA VAL A 143 -6.48 5.34 12.11
C VAL A 143 -6.39 5.10 13.61
N GLY A 144 -5.62 5.93 14.31
CA GLY A 144 -5.49 5.86 15.76
C GLY A 144 -4.65 4.67 16.25
N ARG A 145 -3.33 4.86 16.30
CA ARG A 145 -2.55 4.37 17.45
C ARG A 145 -2.03 5.60 18.16
N SER A 146 -2.77 6.06 19.17
CA SER A 146 -2.19 6.83 20.25
C SER A 146 -1.02 6.00 20.79
N GLY A 147 0.19 6.52 20.69
CA GLY A 147 1.34 5.98 21.42
C GLY A 147 1.11 6.05 22.92
#